data_AF-W4UNJ0-F1
#
_entry.id   AF-W4UNJ0-F1
#
_cell.length_a   1.000
_cell.length_b   1.000
_cell.length_c   1.000
_cell.angle_alpha   90.00
_cell.angle_beta   90.00
_cell.angle_gamma   90.00
#
_symmetry.space_group_name_H-M   'P 1'
#
loop_
_entity.id
_entity.type
_entity.pdbx_description
1 polymer ?
#
loop_
_entity_poly.entity_id
_entity_poly.type
_entity_poly.pdbx_seq_one_letter_code
_entity_poly.pdbx_strand_id
1 'polypeptide(L)'
;MVIGAVMLIVVHTLFALPILNIWWFATLIMIVLGFAFSLVPSAMWPSVPKIIPERQLGTAYALIFWVQNWGLMGVPLLIGWVLNSFCKGPVVNGAQTYNYTLPMAIFAVFGVLALIVALMLKAEDRKKGYGLEEANIKK
;
A
#
# COMPACT_ATOMS: atom_id res chain seq x y z
N MET A 1 -2.23 6.56 -8.91
CA MET A 1 -1.97 5.19 -8.40
C MET A 1 -0.52 4.75 -8.61
N VAL A 2 0.02 4.73 -9.84
CA VAL A 2 1.40 4.29 -10.12
C VAL A 2 2.44 5.01 -9.25
N ILE A 3 2.38 6.34 -9.17
CA ILE A 3 3.30 7.16 -8.35
C ILE A 3 3.26 6.73 -6.88
N GLY A 4 2.05 6.60 -6.30
CA GLY A 4 1.89 6.15 -4.92
C GLY A 4 2.47 4.75 -4.69
N ALA A 5 2.23 3.80 -5.60
CA ALA A 5 2.80 2.46 -5.50
C ALA A 5 4.34 2.45 -5.57
N VAL A 6 4.93 3.22 -6.48
CA VAL A 6 6.40 3.38 -6.55
C VAL A 6 6.95 3.97 -5.26
N MET A 7 6.31 5.01 -4.72
CA MET A 7 6.73 5.61 -3.44
C MET A 7 6.63 4.59 -2.30
N LEU A 8 5.58 3.77 -2.24
CA LEU A 8 5.45 2.73 -1.22
C LEU A 8 6.57 1.68 -1.31
N ILE A 9 6.94 1.25 -2.51
CA ILE A 9 8.07 0.32 -2.72
C ILE A 9 9.35 0.95 -2.15
N VAL A 10 9.67 2.18 -2.58
CA VAL A 10 10.88 2.87 -2.15
C VAL A 10 10.93 3.01 -0.62
N VAL A 11 9.84 3.48 -0.01
CA VAL A 11 9.77 3.69 1.44
C VAL A 11 9.98 2.39 2.22
N HIS A 12 9.29 1.31 1.87
CA HIS A 12 9.43 0.04 2.59
C HIS A 12 10.79 -0.61 2.34
N THR A 13 11.39 -0.45 1.15
CA THR A 13 12.77 -0.88 0.90
C THR A 13 13.77 -0.07 1.73
N LEU A 14 13.59 1.24 1.85
CA LEU A 14 14.45 2.08 2.71
C LEU A 14 14.31 1.72 4.20
N PHE A 15 13.12 1.33 4.66
CA PHE A 15 12.94 0.80 6.01
C PHE A 15 13.55 -0.60 6.20
N ALA A 16 13.59 -1.42 5.15
CA ALA A 16 14.17 -2.75 5.22
C ALA A 16 15.71 -2.72 5.27
N LEU A 17 16.32 -1.79 4.54
CA LEU A 17 17.78 -1.65 4.46
C LEU A 17 18.30 -0.81 5.64
N PRO A 18 19.25 -1.30 6.45
CA PRO A 18 19.80 -0.57 7.59
C PRO A 18 20.84 0.49 7.14
N ILE A 19 20.49 1.35 6.20
CA ILE A 19 21.40 2.33 5.60
C ILE A 19 21.68 3.47 6.58
N LEU A 20 20.63 4.00 7.23
CA LEU A 20 20.71 5.10 8.19
C LEU A 20 19.78 4.82 9.37
N ASN A 21 20.32 4.25 10.45
CA ASN A 21 19.55 4.02 11.68
C ASN A 21 19.56 5.27 12.58
N ILE A 22 18.95 6.35 12.08
CA ILE A 22 18.90 7.65 12.77
C ILE A 22 17.46 8.16 12.80
N TRP A 23 17.04 8.72 13.94
CA TRP A 23 15.66 9.14 14.18
C TRP A 23 15.12 10.10 13.10
N TRP A 24 15.90 11.10 12.68
CA TRP A 24 15.44 12.10 11.69
C TRP A 24 15.17 11.48 10.32
N PHE A 25 15.95 10.46 9.94
CA PHE A 25 15.78 9.75 8.69
C PHE A 25 14.51 8.91 8.71
N ALA A 26 14.26 8.20 9.82
CA ALA A 26 13.02 7.47 10.03
C ALA A 26 11.79 8.39 9.97
N THR A 27 11.85 9.57 10.61
CA THR A 27 10.78 10.57 10.56
C THR A 27 10.53 11.06 9.13
N LEU A 28 11.59 11.36 8.38
CA LEU A 28 11.46 11.79 6.98
C LEU A 28 10.77 10.72 6.13
N ILE A 29 11.19 9.46 6.25
CA ILE A 29 10.58 8.35 5.51
C ILE A 29 9.11 8.18 5.91
N MET A 30 8.77 8.31 7.21
CA MET A 30 7.37 8.24 7.67
C MET A 30 6.50 9.34 7.07
N ILE A 31 7.03 10.55 6.89
CA ILE A 31 6.31 11.64 6.19
C ILE A 31 6.05 11.25 4.72
N VAL A 32 7.06 10.71 4.04
CA VAL A 32 6.93 10.23 2.65
C VAL A 32 5.93 9.07 2.56
N LEU A 33 5.92 8.16 3.54
CA LEU A 33 4.92 7.09 3.65
C LEU A 33 3.50 7.66 3.72
N GLY A 34 3.29 8.72 4.52
CA GLY A 34 2.01 9.41 4.62
C GLY A 34 1.53 9.94 3.27
N PHE A 35 2.40 10.63 2.53
CA PHE A 35 2.08 11.09 1.17
C PHE A 35 1.75 9.93 0.22
N ALA A 36 2.57 8.87 0.23
CA ALA A 36 2.36 7.70 -0.60
C ALA A 36 1.02 7.02 -0.31
N PHE A 37 0.67 6.88 0.98
CA PHE A 37 -0.59 6.31 1.43
C PHE A 37 -1.78 7.16 1.01
N SER A 38 -1.68 8.49 1.00
CA SER A 38 -2.77 9.36 0.52
C SER A 38 -2.96 9.31 -1.00
N LEU A 39 -1.90 9.11 -1.78
CA LEU A 39 -1.95 9.13 -3.26
C LEU A 39 -2.63 7.91 -3.89
N VAL A 40 -2.69 6.77 -3.19
CA VAL A 40 -3.31 5.55 -3.72
C VAL A 40 -4.84 5.62 -3.64
N PRO A 41 -5.47 5.82 -2.47
CA PRO A 41 -6.92 5.92 -2.34
C PRO A 41 -7.50 7.13 -3.06
N SER A 42 -6.79 8.27 -3.05
CA SER A 42 -7.27 9.50 -3.72
C SER A 42 -7.47 9.33 -5.21
N ALA A 43 -6.67 8.47 -5.86
CA ALA A 43 -6.84 8.12 -7.26
C ALA A 43 -7.78 6.91 -7.45
N MET A 44 -7.79 5.95 -6.52
CA MET A 44 -8.58 4.72 -6.64
C MET A 44 -10.08 4.97 -6.48
N TRP A 45 -10.51 5.66 -5.43
CA TRP A 45 -11.94 5.83 -5.12
C TRP A 45 -12.71 6.57 -6.21
N PRO A 46 -12.21 7.67 -6.81
CA PRO A 46 -12.88 8.34 -7.94
C PRO A 46 -12.93 7.49 -9.22
N SER A 47 -12.07 6.48 -9.34
CA SER A 47 -12.05 5.59 -10.52
C SER A 47 -13.20 4.58 -10.50
N VAL A 48 -13.69 4.19 -9.33
CA VAL A 48 -14.78 3.20 -9.19
C VAL A 48 -16.08 3.64 -9.90
N PRO A 49 -16.63 4.85 -9.67
CA PRO A 49 -17.85 5.29 -10.35
C PRO A 49 -17.67 5.55 -11.85
N LYS A 50 -16.43 5.73 -12.33
CA LYS A 50 -16.15 5.82 -13.77
C LYS A 50 -16.22 4.48 -14.49
N ILE A 51 -15.93 3.39 -13.78
CA ILE A 51 -15.84 2.04 -14.35
C ILE A 51 -17.17 1.29 -14.18
N ILE A 52 -17.81 1.44 -13.02
CA ILE A 52 -18.97 0.65 -12.62
C ILE A 52 -20.28 1.41 -12.93
N PRO A 53 -21.28 0.76 -13.56
CA PRO A 53 -22.59 1.36 -13.76
C PRO A 53 -23.24 1.77 -12.44
N GLU A 54 -23.89 2.93 -12.40
CA GLU A 54 -24.45 3.52 -11.18
C GLU A 54 -25.37 2.56 -10.40
N ARG A 55 -26.20 1.76 -11.09
CA ARG A 55 -27.12 0.81 -10.45
C ARG A 55 -26.41 -0.28 -9.62
N GLN A 56 -25.12 -0.53 -9.87
CA GLN A 56 -24.33 -1.57 -9.20
C GLN A 56 -23.24 -0.98 -8.30
N LEU A 57 -23.17 0.34 -8.18
CA LEU A 57 -22.09 1.04 -7.48
C LEU A 57 -22.01 0.62 -6.01
N GLY A 58 -23.15 0.50 -5.33
CA GLY A 58 -23.22 0.04 -3.94
C GLY A 58 -22.68 -1.39 -3.77
N THR A 59 -23.04 -2.31 -4.67
CA THR A 59 -22.52 -3.68 -4.66
C THR A 59 -21.02 -3.72 -4.92
N ALA A 60 -20.52 -2.91 -5.86
CA ALA A 60 -19.09 -2.81 -6.13
C ALA A 60 -18.33 -2.31 -4.90
N TYR A 61 -18.82 -1.27 -4.22
CA TYR A 61 -18.19 -0.78 -2.99
C TYR A 61 -18.22 -1.81 -1.86
N ALA A 62 -19.35 -2.50 -1.67
CA ALA A 62 -19.44 -3.55 -0.65
C ALA A 62 -18.41 -4.68 -0.89
N LEU A 63 -18.25 -5.11 -2.14
CA LEU A 63 -17.24 -6.11 -2.51
C LEU A 63 -15.81 -5.61 -2.31
N ILE A 64 -15.51 -4.35 -2.68
CA ILE A 64 -14.20 -3.73 -2.44
C ILE A 64 -13.87 -3.75 -0.94
N PHE A 65 -14.79 -3.28 -0.09
CA PHE A 65 -14.58 -3.26 1.36
C PHE A 65 -14.47 -4.66 1.97
N TRP A 66 -15.24 -5.63 1.47
CA TRP A 66 -15.13 -7.02 1.91
C TRP A 66 -13.74 -7.60 1.64
N VAL A 67 -13.19 -7.38 0.43
CA VAL A 67 -11.81 -7.78 0.11
C VAL A 67 -10.79 -7.01 0.95
N GLN A 68 -10.99 -5.70 1.18
CA GLN A 68 -10.11 -4.91 2.04
C GLN A 68 -10.07 -5.44 3.48
N ASN A 69 -11.20 -5.88 4.03
CA ASN A 69 -11.24 -6.45 5.39
C ASN A 69 -10.41 -7.73 5.51
N TRP A 70 -10.34 -8.56 4.48
CA TRP A 70 -9.40 -9.69 4.44
C TRP A 70 -7.95 -9.24 4.51
N GLY A 71 -7.60 -8.14 3.81
CA GLY A 71 -6.28 -7.53 3.92
C GLY A 71 -6.00 -6.99 5.32
N LEU A 72 -6.95 -6.24 5.90
CA LEU A 72 -6.84 -5.66 7.24
C LEU A 72 -6.72 -6.71 8.34
N MET A 73 -7.32 -7.88 8.18
CA MET A 73 -7.19 -9.00 9.12
C MET A 73 -5.92 -9.81 8.86
N GLY A 74 -5.70 -10.21 7.60
CA GLY A 74 -4.67 -11.19 7.23
C GLY A 74 -3.26 -10.64 7.30
N VAL A 75 -3.04 -9.38 6.88
CA VAL A 75 -1.69 -8.79 6.86
C VAL A 75 -1.13 -8.60 8.27
N PRO A 76 -1.85 -8.01 9.25
CA PRO A 76 -1.35 -7.93 10.62
C PRO A 76 -1.06 -9.29 11.25
N LEU A 77 -1.90 -10.30 10.99
CA LEU A 77 -1.69 -11.66 11.47
C LEU A 77 -0.40 -12.26 10.91
N LEU A 78 -0.17 -12.12 9.60
CA LEU A 78 1.05 -12.55 8.92
C LEU A 78 2.28 -11.87 9.50
N ILE A 79 2.25 -10.54 9.65
CA ILE A 79 3.39 -9.77 10.18
C ILE A 79 3.68 -10.16 11.63
N GLY A 80 2.63 -10.34 12.46
CA GLY A 80 2.79 -10.81 13.84
C GLY A 80 3.43 -12.20 13.93
N TRP A 81 3.01 -13.13 13.07
CA TRP A 81 3.62 -14.46 12.97
C TRP A 81 5.09 -14.38 12.53
N VAL A 82 5.41 -13.62 11.47
CA VAL A 82 6.78 -13.43 10.99
C VAL A 82 7.68 -12.84 12.08
N LEU A 83 7.17 -11.85 12.81
CA LEU A 83 7.90 -11.22 13.90
C LEU A 83 8.21 -12.21 15.02
N ASN A 84 7.21 -12.98 15.44
CA ASN A 84 7.33 -13.93 16.54
C ASN A 84 8.23 -15.14 16.21
N SER A 85 8.26 -15.57 14.94
CA SER A 85 8.97 -16.76 14.50
C SER A 85 10.39 -16.50 14.01
N PHE A 86 10.63 -15.42 13.28
CA PHE A 86 11.90 -15.21 12.56
C PHE A 86 12.66 -13.96 12.96
N CYS A 87 12.03 -13.03 13.68
CA CYS A 87 12.58 -11.68 13.87
C CYS A 87 12.92 -11.34 15.32
N LYS A 88 12.88 -12.31 16.24
CA LYS A 88 13.21 -12.07 17.65
C LYS A 88 14.70 -11.74 17.80
N GLY A 89 14.99 -10.56 18.36
CA GLY A 89 16.32 -10.17 18.80
C GLY A 89 16.58 -10.53 20.27
N PRO A 90 17.71 -10.09 20.84
CA PRO A 90 17.98 -10.24 22.26
C PRO A 90 16.99 -9.42 23.10
N VAL A 91 16.73 -9.88 24.32
CA VAL A 91 15.95 -9.11 25.30
C VAL A 91 16.84 -8.02 25.87
N VAL A 92 16.41 -6.76 25.75
CA VAL A 92 17.13 -5.58 26.26
C VAL A 92 16.22 -4.88 27.26
N ASN A 93 16.70 -4.65 28.48
CA ASN A 93 15.92 -4.02 29.56
C ASN A 93 14.56 -4.71 29.84
N GLY A 94 14.51 -6.04 29.72
CA GLY A 94 13.28 -6.82 29.91
C GLY A 94 12.28 -6.76 28.75
N ALA A 95 12.58 -6.02 27.67
CA ALA A 95 11.75 -5.95 26.47
C ALA A 95 12.33 -6.80 25.33
N GLN A 96 11.46 -7.59 24.69
CA GLN A 96 11.80 -8.34 23.49
C GLN A 96 12.04 -7.36 22.34
N THR A 97 13.23 -7.39 21.75
CA THR A 97 13.51 -6.61 20.53
C THR A 97 13.13 -7.41 19.28
N TYR A 98 12.83 -6.69 18.19
CA TYR A 98 12.47 -7.28 16.92
C TYR A 98 13.26 -6.67 15.76
N ASN A 99 13.62 -7.51 14.80
CA ASN A 99 14.18 -7.10 13.52
C ASN A 99 13.05 -6.90 12.49
N TYR A 100 12.80 -5.66 12.07
CA TYR A 100 11.72 -5.35 11.13
C TYR A 100 12.10 -5.48 9.65
N THR A 101 13.33 -5.88 9.30
CA THR A 101 13.75 -6.01 7.89
C THR A 101 12.86 -6.97 7.10
N LEU A 102 12.51 -8.14 7.65
CA LEU A 102 11.63 -9.10 6.98
C LEU A 102 10.19 -8.56 6.81
N PRO A 103 9.52 -8.04 7.85
CA PRO A 103 8.24 -7.35 7.68
C PRO A 103 8.25 -6.25 6.62
N MET A 104 9.28 -5.41 6.61
CA MET A 104 9.40 -4.32 5.64
C MET A 104 9.61 -4.83 4.21
N ALA A 105 10.35 -5.93 4.04
CA ALA A 105 10.48 -6.60 2.75
C ALA A 105 9.14 -7.16 2.24
N ILE A 106 8.31 -7.73 3.13
CA ILE A 106 6.95 -8.20 2.78
C ILE A 106 6.09 -7.02 2.30
N PHE A 107 6.11 -5.89 3.00
CA PHE A 107 5.39 -4.70 2.55
C PHE A 107 5.92 -4.14 1.22
N ALA A 108 7.23 -4.19 0.97
CA ALA A 108 7.79 -3.82 -0.32
C ALA A 108 7.27 -4.72 -1.46
N VAL A 109 7.14 -6.04 -1.22
CA VAL A 109 6.51 -6.97 -2.16
C VAL A 109 5.05 -6.61 -2.43
N PHE A 110 4.27 -6.26 -1.40
CA PHE A 110 2.90 -5.73 -1.62
C PHE A 110 2.89 -4.44 -2.43
N GLY A 111 3.87 -3.56 -2.24
CA GLY A 111 4.07 -2.39 -3.10
C GLY A 111 4.28 -2.75 -4.57
N VAL A 112 5.10 -3.78 -4.85
CA VAL A 112 5.33 -4.28 -6.22
C VAL A 112 4.05 -4.85 -6.81
N LEU A 113 3.29 -5.65 -6.05
CA LEU A 113 1.99 -6.16 -6.50
C LEU A 113 1.01 -5.02 -6.79
N ALA A 114 0.96 -3.99 -5.94
CA ALA A 114 0.14 -2.80 -6.16
C ALA A 114 0.56 -2.04 -7.43
N LEU A 115 1.86 -1.97 -7.73
CA LEU A 115 2.37 -1.37 -8.96
C LEU A 115 1.91 -2.17 -10.20
N ILE A 116 1.97 -3.50 -10.15
CA ILE A 116 1.47 -4.36 -11.24
C ILE A 116 -0.02 -4.09 -11.48
N VAL A 117 -0.84 -4.07 -10.43
CA VAL A 117 -2.28 -3.78 -10.54
C VAL A 117 -2.52 -2.37 -11.09
N ALA A 118 -1.74 -1.37 -10.66
CA ALA A 118 -1.85 -0.01 -11.18
C ALA A 118 -1.54 0.07 -12.69
N LEU A 119 -0.55 -0.70 -13.16
CA LEU A 119 -0.22 -0.78 -14.59
C LEU A 119 -1.30 -1.52 -15.38
N MET A 120 -1.87 -2.60 -14.83
CA MET A 120 -3.00 -3.30 -15.43
C MET A 120 -4.22 -2.39 -15.57
N LEU A 121 -4.52 -1.59 -14.54
CA LEU A 121 -5.62 -0.63 -14.59
C LEU A 121 -5.38 0.45 -15.64
N LYS A 122 -4.15 0.94 -15.76
CA LYS A 122 -3.77 1.91 -16.81
C LYS A 122 -3.92 1.32 -18.22
N ALA A 123 -3.56 0.05 -18.39
CA ALA A 123 -3.74 -0.64 -19.66
C ALA A 123 -5.23 -0.83 -20.01
N GLU A 124 -6.06 -1.13 -19.01
CA GLU A 124 -7.50 -1.27 -19.18
C GLU A 124 -8.18 0.07 -19.51
N ASP A 125 -7.80 1.15 -18.84
CA ASP A 125 -8.26 2.51 -19.13
C ASP A 125 -7.95 2.90 -20.58
N ARG A 126 -6.73 2.61 -21.06
CA ARG A 126 -6.36 2.85 -22.46
C ARG A 126 -7.22 2.06 -23.45
N LYS A 127 -7.61 0.82 -23.12
CA LYS A 127 -8.40 -0.05 -24.01
C LYS A 127 -9.88 0.35 -24.05
N LYS A 128 -10.45 0.71 -22.90
CA LYS A 128 -11.89 0.97 -22.75
C LYS A 128 -12.26 2.45 -22.72
N GLY A 129 -11.27 3.34 -22.61
CA GLY A 129 -11.47 4.78 -22.66
C GLY A 129 -12.27 5.33 -21.48
N TYR A 130 -12.05 4.80 -20.26
CA TYR A 130 -12.77 5.27 -19.07
C TYR A 130 -12.39 6.71 -18.68
N GLY A 131 -11.25 7.21 -19.18
CA GLY A 131 -10.76 8.54 -18.87
C GLY A 131 -10.46 8.68 -17.39
N LEU A 132 -9.86 7.65 -16.77
CA LEU A 132 -9.62 7.63 -15.33
C LEU A 132 -8.78 8.82 -14.87
N GLU A 133 -7.82 9.23 -15.69
CA GLU A 133 -6.94 10.38 -15.45
C GLU A 133 -7.59 11.74 -15.82
N GLU A 134 -8.74 11.76 -16.48
CA GLU A 134 -9.43 13.00 -16.84
C GLU A 134 -10.22 13.59 -15.66
N ALA A 135 -10.37 14.91 -15.65
CA ALA A 135 -11.21 15.60 -14.69
C ALA A 135 -12.67 15.15 -14.83
N ASN A 136 -13.32 14.83 -13.71
CA ASN A 136 -14.75 14.48 -13.66
C ASN A 136 -15.65 15.64 -14.16
N ILE A 137 -15.17 16.87 -14.07
CA ILE A 137 -15.88 18.08 -14.47
C ILE A 137 -14.98 18.84 -15.45
N LYS A 138 -15.44 18.99 -16.69
CA LYS A 138 -14.85 19.89 -17.69
C LYS A 138 -15.63 21.21 -17.61
N LYS A 139 -14.94 22.32 -17.31
CA LYS A 139 -15.53 23.67 -17.29
C LYS A 139 -15.85 24.15 -18.68
#